data_AF-A0AAQ0Q613-F1
#
_entry.id   AF-A0AAQ0Q613-F1
#
_cell.length_a   1.000
_cell.length_b   1.000
_cell.length_c   1.000
_cell.angle_alpha   90.00
_cell.angle_beta   90.00
_cell.angle_gamma   90.00
#
_symmetry.space_group_name_H-M   'P 1'
#
loop_
_entity.id
_entity.type
_entity.pdbx_description
1 polymer ?
#
loop_
_entity_poly.entity_id
_entity_poly.type
_entity_poly.pdbx_seq_one_letter_code
_entity_poly.pdbx_strand_id
1 'polypeptide(L)'
;MKKKIYISLPISGRDLEAVKQRANYLKESVIADDYEGVTPFDICPDSTLPYSELMGRDIAGLMECDGVLFDFDWNESKGCRI
;
A
#
# COMPACT_ATOMS: atom_id res chain seq x y z
N MET A 1 16.17 -13.02 6.35
CA MET A 1 15.48 -11.71 6.40
C MET A 1 14.23 -11.85 5.54
N LYS A 2 13.06 -11.42 6.00
CA LYS A 2 11.84 -11.52 5.20
C LYS A 2 11.90 -10.53 4.03
N LYS A 3 11.37 -10.89 2.86
CA LYS A 3 11.29 -10.01 1.70
C LYS A 3 10.14 -9.02 1.87
N LYS A 4 10.40 -7.73 1.69
CA LYS A 4 9.39 -6.68 1.81
C LYS A 4 8.55 -6.59 0.54
N ILE A 5 7.24 -6.62 0.68
CA ILE A 5 6.29 -6.49 -0.41
C ILE A 5 5.45 -5.25 -0.17
N TYR A 6 5.54 -4.27 -1.06
CA TYR A 6 4.64 -3.12 -1.05
C TYR A 6 3.26 -3.56 -1.54
N ILE A 7 2.20 -3.21 -0.81
CA ILE A 7 0.82 -3.54 -1.13
C ILE A 7 0.16 -2.29 -1.68
N SER A 8 0.02 -2.23 -3.00
CA SER A 8 -0.65 -1.15 -3.72
C SER A 8 -2.16 -1.44 -3.77
N LEU A 9 -2.96 -0.61 -3.10
CA LEU A 9 -4.42 -0.72 -3.05
C LEU A 9 -5.10 0.64 -3.25
N PRO A 10 -6.28 0.70 -3.89
CA PRO A 10 -7.05 1.93 -4.03
C PRO A 10 -7.49 2.52 -2.68
N ILE A 11 -7.20 3.81 -2.43
CA ILE A 11 -7.61 4.52 -1.21
C ILE A 11 -8.59 5.66 -1.52
N SER A 12 -8.24 6.56 -2.44
CA SER A 12 -9.04 7.75 -2.73
C SER A 12 -10.46 7.39 -3.17
N GLY A 13 -11.46 8.05 -2.57
CA GLY A 13 -12.88 7.83 -2.89
C GLY A 13 -13.50 6.58 -2.27
N ARG A 14 -12.78 5.86 -1.40
CA ARG A 14 -13.28 4.69 -0.66
C ARG A 14 -13.41 4.99 0.84
N ASP A 15 -14.21 4.19 1.53
CA ASP A 15 -14.31 4.25 2.98
C ASP A 15 -12.97 3.87 3.63
N LEU A 16 -12.41 4.75 4.45
CA LEU A 16 -11.05 4.60 4.96
C LEU A 16 -10.91 3.39 5.89
N GLU A 17 -11.93 3.10 6.69
CA GLU A 17 -11.89 1.97 7.64
C GLU A 17 -11.96 0.63 6.89
N ALA A 18 -12.82 0.52 5.89
CA ALA A 18 -12.88 -0.65 5.01
C ALA A 18 -11.55 -0.88 4.28
N VAL A 19 -10.89 0.18 3.82
CA VAL A 19 -9.59 0.09 3.13
C VAL A 19 -8.48 -0.36 4.10
N LYS A 20 -8.47 0.14 5.34
CA LYS A 20 -7.53 -0.34 6.38
C LYS A 20 -7.75 -1.81 6.72
N GLN A 21 -9.00 -2.25 6.84
CA GLN A 21 -9.32 -3.66 7.05
C GLN A 21 -8.85 -4.53 5.88
N ARG A 22 -9.02 -4.07 4.63
CA ARG A 22 -8.49 -4.75 3.44
C ARG A 22 -6.96 -4.82 3.46
N ALA A 23 -6.28 -3.74 3.80
CA ALA A 23 -4.82 -3.70 3.92
C ALA A 23 -4.32 -4.73 4.95
N ASN A 24 -4.93 -4.76 6.14
CA ASN A 24 -4.59 -5.74 7.18
C ASN A 24 -4.84 -7.18 6.72
N TYR A 25 -5.98 -7.43 6.09
CA TYR A 25 -6.28 -8.73 5.51
C TYR A 25 -5.21 -9.16 4.50
N LEU A 26 -4.74 -8.28 3.61
CA LEU A 26 -3.67 -8.60 2.65
C LEU A 26 -2.33 -8.88 3.35
N LYS A 27 -2.00 -8.09 4.38
CA LYS A 27 -0.81 -8.32 5.22
C LYS A 27 -0.85 -9.67 5.93
N GLU A 28 -2.02 -10.15 6.34
CA GLU A 28 -2.17 -11.43 7.04
C GLU A 28 -2.32 -12.64 6.09
N SER A 29 -3.01 -12.46 4.96
CA SER A 29 -3.40 -13.56 4.07
C SER A 29 -2.40 -13.86 2.96
N VAL A 30 -1.65 -12.87 2.48
CA VAL A 30 -0.77 -13.03 1.30
C VAL A 30 0.71 -13.11 1.67
N ILE A 31 1.07 -12.63 2.86
CA ILE A 31 2.45 -12.57 3.33
C ILE A 31 2.74 -13.86 4.13
N ALA A 32 3.26 -14.87 3.44
CA ALA A 32 3.74 -16.11 4.06
C ALA A 32 4.95 -15.86 4.99
N ASP A 33 5.44 -16.90 5.67
CA ASP A 33 6.55 -16.80 6.62
C ASP A 33 7.80 -16.07 6.09
N ASP A 34 8.02 -16.07 4.76
CA ASP A 34 9.16 -15.46 4.09
C ASP A 34 8.98 -13.99 3.68
N TYR A 35 7.78 -13.42 3.80
CA TYR A 35 7.48 -12.07 3.33
C TYR A 35 7.10 -11.12 4.48
N GLU A 36 7.17 -9.82 4.23
CA GLU A 36 6.67 -8.76 5.11
C GLU A 36 5.89 -7.72 4.27
N GLY A 37 4.63 -7.46 4.61
CA GLY A 37 3.79 -6.52 3.87
C GLY A 37 3.97 -5.08 4.35
N VAL A 38 4.17 -4.15 3.41
CA VAL A 38 4.23 -2.70 3.64
C VAL A 38 3.09 -2.04 2.87
N THR A 39 2.33 -1.16 3.51
CA THR A 39 1.18 -0.47 2.89
C THR A 39 1.38 1.05 2.91
N PRO A 40 0.62 1.82 2.10
CA PRO A 40 0.61 3.27 2.19
C PRO A 40 0.37 3.81 3.62
N PHE A 41 -0.41 3.09 4.44
CA PHE A 41 -0.68 3.49 5.82
C PHE A 41 0.53 3.33 6.75
N ASP A 42 1.43 2.40 6.44
CA ASP A 42 2.69 2.21 7.19
C ASP A 42 3.70 3.32 6.86
N ILE A 43 3.68 3.82 5.62
CA ILE A 43 4.58 4.88 5.11
C ILE A 43 4.04 6.27 5.50
N CYS A 44 2.74 6.48 5.33
CA CYS A 44 2.05 7.75 5.51
C CYS A 44 0.89 7.60 6.49
N PRO A 45 1.15 7.61 7.81
CA PRO A 45 0.08 7.56 8.81
C PRO A 45 -0.78 8.83 8.83
N ASP A 46 -0.22 9.98 8.41
CA ASP A 46 -0.94 11.23 8.22
C ASP A 46 -1.45 11.36 6.78
N SER A 47 -2.74 11.08 6.59
CA SER A 47 -3.42 11.19 5.29
C SER A 47 -3.83 12.62 4.92
N THR A 48 -3.55 13.62 5.76
CA THR A 48 -3.91 15.03 5.49
C THR A 48 -2.85 15.76 4.65
N LEU A 49 -1.70 15.13 4.41
CA LEU A 49 -0.64 15.68 3.59
C LEU A 49 -1.09 15.88 2.12
N PRO A 50 -0.45 16.81 1.38
CA PRO A 50 -0.72 17.00 -0.03
C PRO A 50 -0.54 15.70 -0.83
N TYR A 51 -1.43 15.46 -1.79
CA TYR A 51 -1.41 14.24 -2.61
C TYR A 51 -0.04 13.95 -3.23
N SER A 52 0.67 14.97 -3.75
CA SER A 52 2.00 14.79 -4.33
C SER A 52 3.05 14.33 -3.32
N GLU A 53 2.92 14.76 -2.06
CA GLU A 53 3.82 14.35 -0.99
C GLU A 53 3.54 12.90 -0.57
N LEU A 54 2.25 12.54 -0.41
CA LEU A 54 1.83 11.16 -0.16
C LEU A 54 2.36 10.23 -1.26
N MET A 55 2.12 10.57 -2.53
CA MET A 55 2.62 9.79 -3.67
C MET A 55 4.15 9.67 -3.70
N GLY A 56 4.87 10.76 -3.42
CA GLY A 56 6.34 10.74 -3.39
C GLY A 56 6.89 9.81 -2.30
N ARG A 57 6.25 9.81 -1.12
CA ARG A 57 6.60 8.90 -0.02
C ARG A 57 6.28 7.45 -0.35
N ASP A 58 5.12 7.19 -0.96
CA ASP A 58 4.73 5.85 -1.40
C ASP A 58 5.70 5.28 -2.43
N ILE A 59 6.10 6.06 -3.43
CA ILE A 59 7.12 5.65 -4.41
C ILE A 59 8.46 5.37 -3.72
N ALA A 60 8.91 6.27 -2.83
CA ALA A 60 10.16 6.06 -2.10
C ALA A 60 10.11 4.76 -1.27
N GLY A 61 9.03 4.51 -0.54
CA GLY A 61 8.87 3.28 0.25
C GLY A 61 8.73 2.01 -0.61
N LEU A 62 8.08 2.09 -1.77
CA LEU A 62 8.02 1.00 -2.76
C LEU A 62 9.42 0.63 -3.26
N MET A 63 10.29 1.61 -3.51
CA MET A 63 11.66 1.36 -3.98
C MET A 63 12.55 0.67 -2.93
N GLU A 64 12.19 0.74 -1.65
CA GLU A 64 12.84 0.02 -0.55
C GLU A 64 12.28 -1.40 -0.35
N CYS A 65 11.30 -1.81 -1.14
CA CYS A 65 10.70 -3.14 -1.12
C CYS A 65 11.29 -4.06 -2.18
N ASP A 66 11.23 -5.38 -1.94
CA ASP A 66 11.69 -6.42 -2.86
C ASP A 66 10.66 -6.74 -3.96
N GLY A 67 9.43 -6.24 -3.84
CA GLY A 67 8.37 -6.43 -4.82
C GLY A 67 7.10 -5.66 -4.48
N VAL A 68 6.11 -5.77 -5.37
CA VAL A 68 4.79 -5.14 -5.23
C VAL A 68 3.67 -6.14 -5.45
N LEU A 69 2.66 -6.07 -4.60
CA LEU A 69 1.36 -6.69 -4.79
C LEU A 69 0.35 -5.61 -5.14
N PHE A 70 -0.42 -5.82 -6.22
CA PHE A 70 -1.52 -4.95 -6.60
C PHE A 70 -2.85 -5.58 -6.21
N ASP A 71 -3.65 -4.86 -5.41
CA ASP A 71 -4.99 -5.31 -5.01
C ASP A 71 -6.01 -5.13 -6.13
N PHE A 72 -7.20 -5.70 -5.95
CA PHE A 72 -8.34 -5.52 -6.84
C PHE A 72 -8.63 -4.04 -7.14
N ASP A 73 -8.99 -3.75 -8.39
CA ASP A 73 -9.22 -2.40 -8.94
C ASP A 73 -8.04 -1.43 -8.90
N TRP A 74 -6.80 -1.89 -8.68
CA TRP A 74 -5.62 -1.00 -8.70
C TRP A 74 -5.54 -0.20 -10.01
N ASN A 75 -5.93 -0.78 -11.15
CA ASN A 75 -5.92 -0.14 -12.46
C ASN A 75 -6.92 1.02 -12.58
N GLU A 76 -7.95 1.07 -11.73
CA GLU A 76 -8.90 2.19 -11.70
C GLU A 76 -8.46 3.30 -10.73
N SER A 77 -7.53 2.99 -9.82
CA SER A 77 -6.95 3.97 -8.90
C SER A 77 -5.90 4.82 -9.59
N LYS A 78 -6.08 6.15 -9.57
CA LYS A 78 -5.04 7.09 -10.05
C LYS A 78 -3.72 6.90 -9.31
N GLY A 79 -3.77 6.69 -7.99
CA GLY A 79 -2.56 6.53 -7.17
C GLY A 79 -1.81 5.23 -7.51
N CYS A 80 -2.51 4.11 -7.67
CA CYS A 80 -1.86 2.82 -7.90
C CYS A 80 -1.25 2.66 -9.29
N ARG A 81 -1.62 3.51 -10.25
CA ARG A 81 -1.14 3.46 -11.64
C ARG A 81 0.12 4.28 -11.91
N ILE A 82 0.54 5.09 -10.93
CA ILE A 82 1.76 5.90 -10.99
C ILE A 82 2.89 5.06 -10.43
#